data_AF-A0A4R4DKS4-F1
#
_entry.id   AF-A0A4R4DKS4-F1
#
_cell.length_a   1.000
_cell.length_b   1.000
_cell.length_c   1.000
_cell.angle_alpha   90.00
_cell.angle_beta   90.00
_cell.angle_gamma   90.00
#
_symmetry.space_group_name_H-M   'P 1'
#
loop_
_entity.id
_entity.type
_entity.pdbx_description
1 polymer ?
#
loop_
_entity_poly.entity_id
_entity_poly.type
_entity_poly.pdbx_seq_one_letter_code
_entity_poly.pdbx_strand_id
1 'polypeptide(L)'
;MPGEEIEELRGEMVALETALASAFGEIAVLRAAMEGGGAEAALRAMEGMAAQLEGSVLRGVVGAEAEGRPAAAAGFERRMEQIAHALRNAIAFRGR
;
A
#
# COMPACT_ATOMS: atom_id res chain seq x y z
N MET A 1 20.76 10.49 18.72
CA MET A 1 21.86 9.79 17.99
C MET A 1 21.35 9.33 16.63
N PRO A 2 22.21 9.12 15.61
CA PRO A 2 21.76 8.76 14.25
C PRO A 2 20.83 7.53 14.18
N GLY A 3 20.92 6.61 15.14
CA GLY A 3 20.03 5.45 15.25
C GLY A 3 18.60 5.78 15.70
N GLU A 4 18.42 6.76 16.60
CA GLU A 4 17.10 7.16 17.13
C GLU A 4 16.27 7.87 16.04
N GLU A 5 16.92 8.73 15.25
CA GLU A 5 16.29 9.45 14.13
C GLU A 5 15.85 8.47 13.01
N ILE A 6 16.64 7.42 12.76
CA ILE A 6 16.27 6.34 11.82
C ILE A 6 15.09 5.52 12.34
N GLU A 7 15.00 5.26 13.65
CA GLU A 7 13.88 4.54 14.24
C GLU A 7 12.59 5.37 14.24
N GLU A 8 12.69 6.67 14.52
CA GLU A 8 11.57 7.62 14.44
C GLU A 8 11.00 7.69 13.02
N LEU A 9 11.86 7.92 12.02
CA LEU A 9 11.46 7.91 10.61
C LEU A 9 10.84 6.57 10.20
N ARG A 10 11.37 5.44 10.70
CA ARG A 10 10.77 4.13 10.44
C ARG A 10 9.35 4.03 11.02
N GLY A 11 9.15 4.53 12.24
CA GLY A 11 7.84 4.58 12.89
C GLY A 11 6.84 5.44 12.12
N GLU A 12 7.25 6.63 11.69
CA GLU A 12 6.41 7.52 10.87
C GLU A 12 6.00 6.86 9.55
N MET A 13 6.93 6.17 8.89
CA MET A 13 6.61 5.50 7.64
C MET A 13 5.60 4.35 7.84
N VAL A 14 5.71 3.57 8.92
CA VAL A 14 4.73 2.53 9.25
C VAL A 14 3.34 3.13 9.55
N ALA A 15 3.29 4.28 10.23
CA ALA A 15 2.04 4.99 10.48
C ALA A 15 1.38 5.46 9.17
N LEU A 16 2.17 6.02 8.25
CA LEU A 16 1.71 6.45 6.93
C LEU A 16 1.19 5.27 6.08
N GLU A 17 1.89 4.13 6.10
CA GLU A 17 1.44 2.91 5.42
C GLU A 17 0.09 2.40 5.95
N THR A 18 -0.05 2.41 7.28
CA THR A 18 -1.29 1.98 7.94
C THR A 18 -2.44 2.92 7.58
N ALA A 19 -2.20 4.23 7.58
CA ALA A 19 -3.20 5.22 7.17
C ALA A 19 -3.60 5.05 5.69
N LEU A 20 -2.62 4.81 4.81
CA LEU A 20 -2.87 4.57 3.38
C LEU A 20 -3.70 3.30 3.17
N ALA A 21 -3.36 2.21 3.85
CA ALA A 21 -4.10 0.96 3.78
C ALA A 21 -5.54 1.12 4.27
N SER A 22 -5.77 1.87 5.35
CA SER A 22 -7.10 2.19 5.86
C SER A 22 -7.92 3.00 4.86
N ALA A 23 -7.33 4.05 4.28
CA ALA A 23 -7.99 4.90 3.29
C ALA A 23 -8.39 4.10 2.03
N PHE A 24 -7.53 3.20 1.57
CA PHE A 24 -7.84 2.32 0.43
C PHE A 24 -9.01 1.38 0.74
N GLY A 25 -9.08 0.83 1.95
CA GLY A 25 -10.21 0.02 2.39
C GLY A 25 -11.54 0.79 2.41
N GLU A 26 -11.52 2.05 2.87
CA GLU A 26 -12.71 2.92 2.85
C GLU A 26 -13.17 3.26 1.43
N ILE A 27 -12.24 3.61 0.54
CA ILE A 27 -12.54 3.89 -0.87
C ILE A 27 -13.17 2.66 -1.54
N ALA A 28 -12.66 1.47 -1.27
CA ALA A 28 -13.20 0.24 -1.85
C ALA A 28 -14.61 -0.09 -1.34
N VAL A 29 -14.88 0.11 -0.05
CA VAL A 29 -16.24 -0.03 0.52
C VAL A 29 -17.19 0.98 -0.11
N LEU A 30 -16.77 2.24 -0.27
CA LEU A 30 -17.57 3.28 -0.91
C LEU A 30 -17.89 2.94 -2.37
N ARG A 31 -16.89 2.47 -3.14
CA ARG A 31 -17.08 2.02 -4.53
C ARG A 31 -18.06 0.87 -4.62
N ALA A 32 -17.91 -0.15 -3.77
CA ALA A 32 -18.83 -1.28 -3.71
C ALA A 32 -20.26 -0.83 -3.43
N ALA A 33 -20.45 0.08 -2.47
CA ALA A 33 -21.77 0.62 -2.15
C ALA A 33 -22.39 1.40 -3.34
N MET A 34 -21.59 2.19 -4.05
CA MET A 34 -22.04 2.93 -5.25
C MET A 34 -22.46 2.01 -6.40
N GLU A 35 -21.81 0.85 -6.53
CA GLU A 35 -22.12 -0.16 -7.56
C GLU A 35 -23.25 -1.12 -7.14
N GLY A 36 -23.84 -0.93 -5.94
CA GLY A 36 -24.85 -1.83 -5.38
C GLY A 36 -24.29 -3.19 -4.96
N GLY A 37 -22.97 -3.30 -4.80
CA GLY A 37 -22.25 -4.50 -4.40
C GLY A 37 -22.04 -4.61 -2.90
N GLY A 38 -21.82 -5.84 -2.42
CA GLY A 38 -21.49 -6.14 -1.02
C GLY A 38 -19.97 -6.30 -0.78
N ALA A 39 -19.61 -7.01 0.29
CA ALA A 39 -18.23 -7.24 0.68
C ALA A 39 -17.34 -7.78 -0.45
N GLU A 40 -17.84 -8.69 -1.29
CA GLU A 40 -17.08 -9.20 -2.44
C GLU A 40 -16.71 -8.13 -3.47
N ALA A 41 -17.61 -7.16 -3.71
CA ALA A 41 -17.31 -6.07 -4.64
C ALA A 41 -16.25 -5.14 -4.06
N ALA A 42 -16.28 -4.91 -2.74
CA ALA A 42 -15.23 -4.17 -2.04
C ALA A 42 -13.88 -4.89 -2.14
N LEU A 43 -13.84 -6.22 -1.96
CA LEU A 43 -12.62 -7.02 -2.11
C LEU A 43 -12.03 -6.90 -3.52
N ARG A 44 -12.85 -7.07 -4.56
CA ARG A 44 -12.42 -6.91 -5.96
C ARG A 44 -11.92 -5.49 -6.25
N ALA A 45 -12.57 -4.47 -5.67
CA ALA A 45 -12.11 -3.09 -5.79
C ALA A 45 -10.75 -2.89 -5.10
N MET A 46 -10.53 -3.49 -3.93
CA MET A 46 -9.23 -3.45 -3.25
C MET A 46 -8.14 -4.17 -4.05
N GLU A 47 -8.43 -5.31 -4.68
CA GLU A 47 -7.50 -6.01 -5.56
C GLU A 47 -7.10 -5.15 -6.76
N GLY A 48 -8.08 -4.50 -7.42
CA GLY A 48 -7.81 -3.58 -8.52
C GLY A 48 -6.96 -2.38 -8.10
N MET A 49 -7.24 -1.81 -6.92
CA MET A 49 -6.45 -0.72 -6.36
C MET A 49 -5.01 -1.16 -6.00
N ALA A 50 -4.83 -2.38 -5.48
CA ALA A 50 -3.52 -2.95 -5.21
C ALA A 50 -2.70 -3.13 -6.51
N ALA A 51 -3.32 -3.65 -7.57
CA ALA A 51 -2.67 -3.78 -8.88
C ALA A 51 -2.31 -2.42 -9.51
N GLN A 52 -3.16 -1.40 -9.34
CA GLN A 52 -2.86 -0.03 -9.77
C GLN A 52 -1.68 0.58 -9.01
N LEU A 53 -1.59 0.30 -7.70
CA LEU A 53 -0.46 0.74 -6.88
C LEU A 53 0.83 0.04 -7.31
N GLU A 54 0.79 -1.28 -7.51
CA GLU A 54 1.92 -2.07 -8.03
C GLU A 54 2.42 -1.53 -9.37
N GLY A 55 1.52 -1.27 -10.32
CA GLY A 55 1.90 -0.69 -11.61
C GLY A 55 2.46 0.74 -11.51
N SER A 56 2.00 1.53 -10.54
CA SER A 56 2.54 2.88 -10.29
C SER A 56 3.92 2.82 -9.65
N VAL A 57 4.17 1.83 -8.80
CA VAL A 57 5.49 1.64 -8.19
C VAL A 57 6.48 1.03 -9.14
N LEU A 58 6.11 0.06 -9.98
CA LEU A 58 6.99 -0.45 -11.04
C LEU A 58 7.55 0.68 -11.90
N ARG A 59 6.71 1.67 -12.25
CA ARG A 59 7.17 2.88 -12.96
C ARG A 59 8.15 3.73 -12.15
N GLY A 60 7.94 3.87 -10.84
CA GLY A 60 8.85 4.58 -9.94
C GLY A 60 10.19 3.87 -9.74
N VAL A 61 10.17 2.54 -9.61
CA VAL A 61 11.37 1.68 -9.49
C VAL A 61 12.23 1.79 -10.74
N VAL A 62 11.61 1.66 -11.92
CA VAL A 62 12.31 1.81 -13.21
C VAL A 62 12.93 3.21 -13.35
N GLY A 63 12.25 4.26 -12.87
CA GLY A 63 12.82 5.61 -12.81
C GLY A 63 14.06 5.70 -11.90
N ALA A 64 13.98 5.12 -10.69
CA ALA A 64 15.10 5.11 -9.74
C ALA A 64 16.32 4.31 -10.26
N GLU A 65 16.08 3.21 -10.96
CA GLU A 65 17.14 2.44 -11.61
C GLU A 65 17.78 3.21 -12.77
N ALA A 66 16.97 3.88 -13.61
CA ALA A 66 17.47 4.73 -14.70
C ALA A 66 18.30 5.92 -14.19
N GLU A 67 18.01 6.41 -12.98
CA GLU A 67 18.80 7.43 -12.28
C GLU A 67 20.06 6.89 -11.59
N GLY A 68 20.36 5.59 -11.68
CA GLY A 68 21.52 4.97 -11.05
C GLY A 68 21.39 4.82 -9.53
N ARG A 69 20.16 4.68 -9.00
CA ARG A 69 19.86 4.58 -7.57
C ARG A 69 19.30 3.19 -7.18
N PRO A 70 20.05 2.09 -7.33
CA PRO A 70 19.54 0.72 -7.15
C PRO A 70 19.12 0.40 -5.71
N ALA A 71 19.73 1.04 -4.70
CA ALA A 71 19.31 0.87 -3.31
C ALA A 71 17.92 1.47 -3.03
N ALA A 72 17.55 2.54 -3.75
CA ALA A 72 16.21 3.11 -3.66
C ALA A 72 15.18 2.14 -4.24
N ALA A 73 15.44 1.58 -5.43
CA ALA A 73 14.61 0.55 -6.06
C ALA A 73 14.34 -0.66 -5.14
N ALA A 74 15.37 -1.25 -4.55
CA ALA A 74 15.22 -2.38 -3.62
C ALA A 74 14.55 -2.00 -2.29
N GLY A 75 14.64 -0.74 -1.88
CA GLY A 75 13.87 -0.20 -0.76
C GLY A 75 12.38 -0.09 -1.09
N PHE A 76 12.06 0.32 -2.32
CA PHE A 76 10.69 0.45 -2.81
C PHE A 76 9.97 -0.90 -2.97
N GLU A 77 10.62 -1.93 -3.52
CA GLU A 77 10.01 -3.26 -3.69
C GLU A 77 9.55 -3.87 -2.36
N ARG A 78 10.45 -3.90 -1.36
CA ARG A 78 10.12 -4.39 -0.01
C ARG A 78 9.00 -3.59 0.65
N ARG A 79 8.94 -2.29 0.38
CA ARG A 79 7.91 -1.40 0.93
C ARG A 79 6.54 -1.68 0.32
N MET A 80 6.50 -2.05 -0.96
CA MET A 80 5.28 -2.45 -1.63
C MET A 80 4.70 -3.76 -1.12
N GLU A 81 5.56 -4.74 -0.84
CA GLU A 81 5.13 -6.00 -0.22
C GLU A 81 4.46 -5.74 1.15
N GLN A 82 4.99 -4.80 1.92
CA GLN A 82 4.42 -4.41 3.22
C GLN A 82 3.05 -3.74 3.09
N ILE A 83 2.88 -2.80 2.16
CA ILE A 83 1.59 -2.15 1.91
C ILE A 83 0.55 -3.17 1.41
N ALA A 84 0.93 -4.03 0.46
CA ALA A 84 0.05 -5.09 -0.02
C ALA A 84 -0.36 -6.05 1.11
N HIS A 85 0.58 -6.40 2.00
CA HIS A 85 0.26 -7.24 3.16
C HIS A 85 -0.68 -6.54 4.15
N ALA A 86 -0.44 -5.25 4.46
CA ALA A 86 -1.30 -4.45 5.32
C ALA A 86 -2.73 -4.34 4.77
N LEU A 87 -2.87 -4.13 3.45
CA LEU A 87 -4.17 -4.12 2.76
C LEU A 87 -4.90 -5.46 2.90
N ARG A 88 -4.22 -6.58 2.67
CA ARG A 88 -4.78 -7.94 2.85
C ARG A 88 -5.21 -8.21 4.29
N ASN A 89 -4.44 -7.72 5.27
CA ASN A 89 -4.79 -7.87 6.69
C ASN A 89 -5.99 -7.01 7.09
N ALA A 90 -6.05 -5.76 6.60
CA ALA A 90 -7.19 -4.86 6.83
C ALA A 90 -8.50 -5.44 6.26
N ILE A 91 -8.42 -6.07 5.09
CA ILE A 91 -9.50 -6.86 4.49
C ILE A 91 -9.96 -7.97 5.45
N ALA A 92 -9.04 -8.81 5.91
CA ALA A 92 -9.36 -9.97 6.72
C ALA A 92 -10.01 -9.59 8.07
N PHE A 93 -9.66 -8.41 8.61
CA PHE A 93 -10.23 -7.93 9.86
C PHE A 93 -11.63 -7.32 9.69
N ARG A 94 -11.92 -6.63 8.57
CA ARG A 94 -13.25 -6.08 8.27
C ARG A 94 -14.26 -7.13 7.80
N GLY A 95 -13.80 -8.28 7.29
CA GLY A 95 -14.65 -9.39 6.89
C GLY A 95 -15.14 -10.29 8.03
N ARG A 96 -14.80 -9.97 9.29
CA ARG A 96 -15.28 -10.62 10.52
C ARG A 96 -16.28 -9.74 11.24
#